data_AF-C9L7U9-F1
#
_entry.id   AF-C9L7U9-F1
#
_cell.length_a   1.000
_cell.length_b   1.000
_cell.length_c   1.000
_cell.angle_alpha   90.00
_cell.angle_beta   90.00
_cell.angle_gamma   90.00
#
_symmetry.space_group_name_H-M   'P 1'
#
loop_
_entity.id
_entity.type
_entity.pdbx_description
1 polymer ?
#
loop_
_entity_poly.entity_id
_entity_poly.type
_entity_poly.pdbx_seq_one_letter_code
_entity_poly.pdbx_strand_id
1 'polypeptide(L)' 'MSKEAKSLRWLANMFPLTNVPLDETDKISNAIHIYCTAGAEKIDQLQKENEILLEYLKNKGVDLNDRKI' A
#
# COMPACT_ATOMS: atom_id res chain seq x y z
N MET A 1 -2.39 -4.36 -7.33
CA MET A 1 -1.39 -3.36 -6.91
C MET A 1 -1.44 -2.10 -7.74
N SER A 2 -1.90 -1.02 -7.10
CA SER A 2 -1.84 0.34 -7.62
C SER A 2 -0.43 0.82 -7.89
N LYS A 3 -0.34 2.00 -8.53
CA LYS A 3 0.92 2.74 -8.67
C LYS A 3 1.51 3.07 -7.30
N GLU A 4 0.70 3.49 -6.34
CA GLU A 4 1.12 3.86 -4.98
C GLU A 4 1.69 2.66 -4.22
N ALA A 5 1.01 1.50 -4.26
CA ALA A 5 1.49 0.28 -3.62
C ALA A 5 2.82 -0.21 -4.25
N LYS A 6 2.96 -0.08 -5.58
CA LYS A 6 4.22 -0.41 -6.29
C LYS A 6 5.34 0.53 -5.88
N SER A 7 5.08 1.83 -5.78
CA SER A 7 6.07 2.84 -5.35
C SER A 7 6.55 2.58 -3.91
N LEU A 8 5.63 2.25 -3.00
CA LEU A 8 6.00 1.92 -1.62
C LEU A 8 6.80 0.62 -1.53
N ARG A 9 6.45 -0.41 -2.31
CA ARG A 9 7.22 -1.66 -2.36
C ARG A 9 8.62 -1.42 -2.93
N TRP A 10 8.75 -0.58 -3.96
CA TRP A 10 10.06 -0.18 -4.49
C TRP A 10 10.88 0.53 -3.42
N LEU A 11 10.29 1.49 -2.70
CA LEU A 11 10.97 2.22 -1.63
C LEU A 11 11.43 1.29 -0.51
N ALA A 12 10.58 0.37 -0.06
CA ALA A 12 10.96 -0.64 0.94
C ALA A 12 12.17 -1.49 0.49
N ASN A 13 12.28 -1.80 -0.81
CA ASN A 13 13.42 -2.54 -1.34
C ASN A 13 14.72 -1.73 -1.42
N MET A 14 14.63 -0.39 -1.46
CA MET A 14 15.81 0.49 -1.43
C MET A 14 16.39 0.66 -0.01
N PHE A 15 15.58 0.38 1.00
CA PHE A 15 15.96 0.45 2.41
C PHE A 15 15.76 -0.93 3.04
N PRO A 16 16.72 -1.86 2.86
CA PRO A 16 16.57 -3.23 3.35
C PRO A 16 16.54 -3.28 4.88
N LEU A 17 15.82 -4.28 5.39
CA LEU A 17 15.75 -4.56 6.82
C LEU A 17 17.05 -5.18 7.31
N THR A 18 17.64 -4.59 8.35
CA THR A 18 18.76 -5.15 9.10
C THR A 18 18.22 -5.89 10.34
N ASN A 19 18.79 -7.06 10.63
CA ASN A 19 18.32 -7.91 11.73
C ASN A 19 18.62 -7.30 13.12
N VAL A 20 19.76 -6.63 13.25
CA VAL A 20 20.17 -5.91 14.46
C VAL A 20 20.68 -4.54 14.02
N PRO A 21 19.96 -3.44 14.31
CA PRO A 21 20.42 -2.11 13.93
C PRO A 21 21.58 -1.70 14.84
N LEU A 22 22.70 -1.27 14.23
CA LEU A 22 23.92 -0.90 14.95
C LEU A 22 23.99 0.61 15.20
N ASP A 23 23.33 1.40 14.35
CA ASP A 23 23.30 2.86 14.44
C ASP A 23 21.93 3.45 14.06
N GLU A 24 21.83 4.78 14.10
CA GLU A 24 20.60 5.50 13.73
C GLU A 24 20.26 5.36 12.24
N THR A 25 21.25 5.16 11.37
CA THR A 25 21.02 4.94 9.94
C THR A 25 20.32 3.60 9.72
N ASP A 26 20.76 2.54 10.40
CA ASP A 26 20.10 1.23 10.37
C ASP A 26 18.67 1.31 10.91
N LYS A 27 18.46 2.03 12.02
CA LYS A 27 17.12 2.23 12.60
C LYS A 27 16.18 2.93 11.62
N ILE A 28 16.66 3.97 10.94
CA ILE A 28 15.88 4.69 9.93
C ILE A 28 15.60 3.80 8.72
N SER A 29 16.59 3.05 8.23
CA SER A 29 16.40 2.08 7.13
C SER A 29 15.31 1.07 7.48
N ASN A 30 15.37 0.50 8.68
CA ASN A 30 14.36 -0.45 9.16
C ASN A 30 12.97 0.20 9.26
N ALA A 31 12.89 1.43 9.76
CA ALA A 31 11.62 2.15 9.82
C ALA A 31 11.02 2.34 8.41
N ILE A 32 11.82 2.83 7.46
CA ILE A 32 11.38 3.00 6.06
C ILE A 32 10.91 1.67 5.48
N HIS A 33 11.67 0.59 5.68
CA HIS A 33 11.32 -0.75 5.22
C HIS A 33 9.94 -1.18 5.73
N ILE A 34 9.75 -1.11 7.06
CA ILE A 34 8.55 -1.60 7.74
C ILE A 34 7.34 -0.78 7.33
N TYR A 35 7.43 0.55 7.41
CA TYR A 35 6.29 1.41 7.12
C TYR A 35 5.91 1.39 5.64
N CYS A 36 6.88 1.33 4.72
CA CYS A 36 6.58 1.23 3.29
C CYS A 36 6.01 -0.13 2.91
N THR A 37 6.51 -1.22 3.51
CA THR A 37 5.95 -2.57 3.31
C THR A 37 4.51 -2.63 3.79
N ALA A 38 4.25 -2.20 5.03
CA ALA A 38 2.91 -2.17 5.61
C ALA A 38 1.96 -1.26 4.83
N GLY A 39 2.44 -0.09 4.40
CA GLY A 39 1.68 0.84 3.57
C GLY A 39 1.31 0.24 2.21
N ALA A 40 2.26 -0.40 1.52
CA ALA A 40 2.01 -1.08 0.25
C ALA A 40 0.93 -2.16 0.38
N GLU A 41 1.01 -2.97 1.44
CA GLU A 41 0.05 -4.03 1.73
C GLU A 41 -1.33 -3.47 2.05
N LYS A 42 -1.40 -2.41 2.86
CA LYS A 42 -2.68 -1.81 3.23
C LYS A 42 -3.37 -1.18 2.02
N ILE A 43 -2.62 -0.52 1.14
CA ILE A 43 -3.16 0.03 -0.11
C ILE A 43 -3.69 -1.09 -1.00
N ASP A 44 -2.92 -2.17 -1.21
CA ASP A 44 -3.38 -3.29 -2.05
C ASP A 44 -4.62 -3.98 -1.46
N GLN A 45 -4.72 -4.09 -0.13
CA GLN A 45 -5.92 -4.56 0.54
C GLN A 45 -7.13 -3.65 0.28
N LEU A 46 -6.99 -2.34 0.54
CA LEU A 46 -8.07 -1.36 0.37
C LEU A 46 -8.55 -1.29 -1.08
N GLN A 47 -7.66 -1.47 -2.06
CA GLN A 47 -8.05 -1.54 -3.45
C GLN A 47 -8.90 -2.76 -3.76
N LYS A 48 -8.52 -3.95 -3.29
CA LYS A 48 -9.32 -5.16 -3.47
C LYS A 48 -10.70 -5.02 -2.84
N GLU A 49 -10.75 -4.47 -1.62
CA GLU A 49 -12.01 -4.18 -0.94
C GLU A 49 -12.88 -3.22 -1.75
N ASN A 50 -12.27 -2.17 -2.31
CA ASN A 50 -12.99 -1.20 -3.16
C ASN A 50 -13.49 -1.83 -4.46
N GLU A 51 -12.68 -2.65 -5.14
CA GLU A 51 -13.07 -3.39 -6.35
C GLU A 51 -14.30 -4.28 -6.08
N ILE A 52 -14.29 -5.04 -4.98
CA ILE A 52 -15.42 -5.89 -4.55
C ILE A 52 -16.67 -5.04 -4.29
N LEU A 53 -16.52 -3.92 -3.60
CA LEU A 53 -17.64 -3.03 -3.30
C LEU A 53 -18.22 -2.37 -4.56
N LEU A 54 -17.37 -1.96 -5.50
CA LEU A 54 -17.81 -1.39 -6.77
C LEU A 54 -18.56 -2.44 -7.60
N GLU A 55 -18.07 -3.68 -7.63
CA GLU A 55 -18.77 -4.79 -8.29
C GLU A 55 -20.14 -5.07 -7.65
N TYR A 56 -20.20 -5.09 -6.31
CA TYR A 56 -21.46 -5.25 -5.57
C TYR A 56 -22.47 -4.14 -5.90
N LEU A 57 -22.03 -2.88 -5.92
CA LEU A 57 -22.88 -1.73 -6.23
C LEU A 57 -23.37 -1.76 -7.69
N LYS A 58 -22.50 -2.12 -8.62
CA LYS A 58 -22.86 -2.30 -10.04
C LYS A 58 -23.94 -3.37 -10.21
N ASN A 59 -23.81 -4.50 -9.51
CA ASN A 59 -24.80 -5.58 -9.54
C ASN A 59 -26.15 -5.17 -8.93
N LYS A 60 -26.17 -4.16 -8.06
CA LYS A 60 -27.39 -3.56 -7.50
C LYS A 60 -27.97 -2.43 -8.34
N GLY A 61 -27.36 -2.09 -9.48
CA GLY A 61 -27.83 -1.01 -10.37
C GLY A 61 -27.58 0.40 -9.84
N VAL A 62 -26.61 0.58 -8.93
CA VAL A 62 -26.22 1.89 -8.41
C VAL A 62 -25.34 2.60 -9.44
N ASP A 63 -25.69 3.83 -9.82
CA ASP A 63 -24.85 4.68 -10.67
C ASP A 63 -23.63 5.19 -9.88
N LEU A 64 -22.43 4.99 -10.44
CA LEU A 64 -21.15 5.31 -9.82
C LEU A 64 -20.50 6.58 -10.43
N ASN A 65 -21.19 7.26 -11.35
CA ASN A 65 -20.67 8.42 -12.11
C ASN A 65 -20.30 9.64 -11.25
N ASP A 66 -20.70 9.70 -9.97
CA ASP A 66 -20.38 10.80 -9.06
C ASP A 66 -18.98 10.71 -8.42
N ARG A 67 -18.24 9.61 -8.62
CA ARG A 67 -16.91 9.41 -8.02
C ARG A 67 -15.78 9.92 -8.91
N LYS A 68 -15.77 11.22 -9.22
CA LYS A 68 -14.53 11.91 -9.67
C LYS A 68 -13.86 12.54 -8.45
N ILE A 69 -12.84 11.86 -7.92
CA ILE A 69 -11.78 12.47 -7.10
C ILE A 69 -10.56 12.59 -8.00
#